data_AF-A0A522ANQ9-F1
#
_entry.id   AF-A0A522ANQ9-F1
#
_cell.length_a   1.000
_cell.length_b   1.000
_cell.length_c   1.000
_cell.angle_alpha   90.00
_cell.angle_beta   90.00
_cell.angle_gamma   90.00
#
_symmetry.space_group_name_H-M   'P 1'
#
loop_
_entity.id
_entity.type
_entity.pdbx_description
1 polymer ?
#
loop_
_entity_poly.entity_id
_entity_poly.type
_entity_poly.pdbx_seq_one_letter_code
_entity_poly.pdbx_strand_id
1 'polypeptide(L)'
;MTDWLRRAGRGLLPDGRTLLWSVADGRRGRRWRSSTIDPDGRLVLALLYEQSAEGRFTRLELVNASGMLTLHPESDGARVDGNVVDGAGVRPISLPWASDFVLVVHDSPIPEILTRRAIPTGRKVSAALVIAGDLSIMSVSSLAGQGTGPAADDRGVPALASPSEWALEDDAPP
;
A
#
# COMPACT_ATOMS: atom_id res chain seq x y z
N MET A 1 5.88 -9.35 -24.50
CA MET A 1 5.64 -9.43 -23.05
C MET A 1 4.15 -9.33 -22.86
N THR A 2 3.51 -10.38 -22.36
CA THR A 2 2.07 -10.37 -22.01
C THR A 2 1.89 -9.38 -20.88
N ASP A 3 1.20 -8.28 -21.14
CA ASP A 3 1.00 -7.22 -20.15
C ASP A 3 -0.32 -7.50 -19.43
N TRP A 4 -0.30 -8.46 -18.50
CA TRP A 4 -1.53 -8.88 -17.82
C TRP A 4 -2.21 -7.68 -17.14
N LEU A 5 -3.46 -7.41 -17.54
CA LEU A 5 -4.32 -6.34 -17.02
C LEU A 5 -4.65 -6.55 -15.53
N ARG A 6 -4.75 -7.82 -15.11
CA ARG A 6 -5.05 -8.23 -13.72
C ARG A 6 -4.27 -9.46 -13.31
N ARG A 7 -3.69 -9.40 -12.11
CA ARG A 7 -2.87 -10.47 -11.53
C ARG A 7 -3.22 -10.64 -10.06
N ALA A 8 -3.00 -11.84 -9.54
CA ALA A 8 -3.06 -12.11 -8.12
C ALA A 8 -1.89 -12.98 -7.71
N GLY A 9 -1.58 -12.97 -6.43
CA GLY A 9 -0.57 -13.84 -5.89
C GLY A 9 -0.65 -13.99 -4.40
N ARG A 10 0.23 -14.84 -3.91
CA ARG A 10 0.48 -15.03 -2.49
C ARG A 10 1.96 -15.23 -2.23
N GLY A 11 2.34 -15.06 -0.98
CA GLY A 11 3.62 -15.52 -0.47
C GLY A 11 3.74 -15.22 1.02
N LEU A 12 4.86 -15.64 1.58
CA LEU A 12 5.16 -15.42 2.99
C LEU A 12 5.95 -14.13 3.18
N LEU A 13 5.53 -13.34 4.16
CA LEU A 13 6.30 -12.24 4.72
C LEU A 13 7.46 -12.77 5.57
N PRO A 14 8.48 -11.96 5.89
CA PRO A 14 9.64 -12.39 6.69
C PRO A 14 9.30 -12.95 8.08
N ASP A 15 8.15 -12.57 8.64
CA ASP A 15 7.65 -13.02 9.94
C ASP A 15 6.74 -14.27 9.85
N GLY A 16 6.65 -14.90 8.67
CA GLY A 16 5.89 -16.12 8.44
C GLY A 16 4.40 -15.90 8.15
N ARG A 17 3.90 -14.66 8.19
CA ARG A 17 2.52 -14.36 7.79
C ARG A 17 2.33 -14.50 6.30
N THR A 18 1.11 -14.81 5.89
CA THR A 18 0.76 -14.91 4.47
C THR A 18 0.22 -13.58 3.96
N LEU A 19 0.82 -13.05 2.90
CA LEU A 19 0.26 -11.95 2.12
C LEU A 19 -0.47 -12.53 0.91
N LEU A 20 -1.77 -12.27 0.79
CA LEU A 20 -2.56 -12.46 -0.42
C LEU A 20 -2.72 -11.11 -1.11
N TRP A 21 -2.58 -11.05 -2.43
CA TRP A 21 -2.72 -9.79 -3.15
C TRP A 21 -3.35 -9.98 -4.53
N SER A 22 -3.96 -8.91 -5.02
CA SER A 22 -4.34 -8.74 -6.42
C SER A 22 -4.06 -7.31 -6.85
N VAL A 23 -3.70 -7.16 -8.12
CA VAL A 23 -3.47 -5.86 -8.76
C VAL A 23 -4.25 -5.81 -10.07
N ALA A 24 -4.89 -4.67 -10.30
CA ALA A 24 -5.55 -4.36 -11.56
C ALA A 24 -5.00 -3.05 -12.09
N ASP A 25 -4.48 -3.09 -13.32
CA ASP A 25 -4.00 -1.94 -14.07
C ASP A 25 -5.07 -1.45 -15.04
N GLY A 26 -5.12 -0.14 -15.29
CA GLY A 26 -6.03 0.43 -16.27
C GLY A 26 -5.76 1.90 -16.54
N ARG A 27 -6.59 2.52 -17.40
CA ARG A 27 -6.41 3.90 -17.86
C ARG A 27 -6.41 4.95 -16.74
N ARG A 28 -7.01 4.63 -15.59
CA ARG A 28 -7.09 5.52 -14.41
C ARG A 28 -5.93 5.32 -13.44
N GLY A 29 -5.07 4.33 -13.69
CA GLY A 29 -3.96 3.95 -12.82
C GLY A 29 -4.10 2.53 -12.30
N ARG A 30 -3.52 2.29 -11.13
CA ARG A 30 -3.30 0.96 -10.57
C ARG A 30 -4.06 0.81 -9.26
N ARG A 31 -4.76 -0.31 -9.09
CA ARG A 31 -5.46 -0.67 -7.85
C ARG A 31 -4.89 -1.96 -7.29
N TRP A 32 -4.36 -1.90 -6.09
CA TRP A 32 -3.96 -3.04 -5.27
C TRP A 32 -5.04 -3.38 -4.27
N ARG A 33 -5.23 -4.67 -4.05
CA ARG A 33 -5.92 -5.21 -2.88
C ARG A 33 -5.04 -6.26 -2.25
N SER A 34 -4.98 -6.30 -0.93
CA SER A 34 -4.27 -7.36 -0.22
C SER A 34 -4.91 -7.70 1.10
N SER A 35 -4.63 -8.92 1.56
CA SER A 35 -4.91 -9.35 2.92
C SER A 35 -3.66 -9.97 3.53
N THR A 36 -3.37 -9.61 4.77
CA THR A 36 -2.33 -10.24 5.59
C THR A 36 -3.01 -11.18 6.58
N ILE A 37 -2.57 -12.44 6.60
CA ILE A 37 -3.14 -13.52 7.40
C ILE A 37 -2.05 -14.06 8.32
N ASP A 38 -2.36 -14.22 9.61
CA ASP A 38 -1.43 -14.81 10.58
C ASP A 38 -1.27 -16.34 10.40
N PRO A 39 -0.30 -16.99 11.07
CA PRO A 39 -0.11 -18.43 10.98
C PRO A 39 -1.31 -19.27 11.45
N ASP A 40 -2.18 -18.71 12.28
CA ASP A 40 -3.40 -19.35 12.78
C ASP A 40 -4.59 -19.18 11.80
N GLY A 41 -4.38 -18.51 10.67
CA GLY A 41 -5.38 -18.29 9.63
C GLY A 41 -6.29 -17.09 9.87
N ARG A 42 -5.98 -16.21 10.82
CA ARG A 42 -6.79 -15.02 11.13
C ARG A 42 -6.39 -13.85 10.24
N LEU A 43 -7.39 -13.09 9.81
CA LEU A 43 -7.18 -11.83 9.08
C LEU A 43 -6.57 -10.80 10.04
N VAL A 44 -5.36 -10.33 9.71
CA VAL A 44 -4.67 -9.25 10.42
C VAL A 44 -5.02 -7.90 9.81
N LEU A 45 -4.98 -7.82 8.48
CA LEU A 45 -5.19 -6.58 7.74
C LEU A 45 -5.79 -6.88 6.37
N ALA A 46 -6.81 -6.13 5.98
CA ALA A 46 -7.24 -6.01 4.59
C ALA A 46 -6.93 -4.58 4.10
N LEU A 47 -6.42 -4.47 2.87
CA LEU A 47 -5.92 -3.22 2.31
C LEU A 47 -6.42 -3.04 0.88
N LEU A 48 -6.83 -1.82 0.55
CA LEU A 48 -6.97 -1.31 -0.80
C LEU A 48 -6.05 -0.10 -0.95
N TYR A 49 -5.27 -0.08 -2.03
CA TYR A 49 -4.38 1.04 -2.34
C TYR A 49 -4.48 1.38 -3.83
N GLU A 50 -4.61 2.67 -4.14
CA GLU A 50 -4.73 3.17 -5.50
C GLU A 50 -3.65 4.20 -5.83
N GLN A 51 -3.19 4.14 -7.08
CA GLN A 51 -2.34 5.14 -7.70
C GLN A 51 -2.95 5.63 -9.00
N SER A 52 -2.67 6.89 -9.37
CA SER A 52 -2.97 7.42 -10.70
C SER A 52 -2.11 6.76 -11.78
N ALA A 53 -2.41 7.06 -13.05
CA ALA A 53 -1.60 6.61 -14.18
C ALA A 53 -0.13 7.10 -14.12
N GLU A 54 0.11 8.21 -13.42
CA GLU A 54 1.46 8.74 -13.18
C GLU A 54 2.11 8.16 -11.90
N GLY A 55 1.50 7.14 -11.28
CA GLY A 55 2.01 6.49 -10.08
C GLY A 55 1.76 7.26 -8.78
N ARG A 56 1.06 8.40 -8.80
CA ARG A 56 0.78 9.18 -7.58
C ARG A 56 -0.23 8.46 -6.70
N PHE A 57 -0.01 8.44 -5.39
CA PHE A 57 -0.99 7.96 -4.40
C PHE A 57 -2.34 8.69 -4.59
N THR A 58 -3.45 7.95 -4.60
CA THR A 58 -4.80 8.53 -4.72
C THR A 58 -5.76 8.08 -3.64
N ARG A 59 -5.63 6.84 -3.13
CA ARG A 59 -6.53 6.31 -2.10
C ARG A 59 -5.88 5.17 -1.33
N LEU A 60 -6.11 5.13 -0.03
CA LEU A 60 -5.83 4.01 0.85
C LEU A 60 -7.10 3.70 1.65
N GLU A 61 -7.41 2.42 1.76
CA GLU A 61 -8.37 1.91 2.74
C GLU A 61 -7.73 0.72 3.47
N LEU A 62 -7.85 0.71 4.78
CA LEU A 62 -7.38 -0.35 5.65
C LEU A 62 -8.54 -0.82 6.52
N VAL A 63 -8.62 -2.13 6.75
CA VAL A 63 -9.54 -2.73 7.71
C VAL A 63 -8.79 -3.77 8.53
N ASN A 64 -8.89 -3.67 9.85
CA ASN A 64 -8.37 -4.66 10.79
C ASN A 64 -9.27 -4.76 12.03
N ALA A 65 -8.83 -5.49 13.05
CA ALA A 65 -9.58 -5.66 14.29
C ALA A 65 -9.85 -4.35 15.06
N SER A 66 -9.06 -3.30 14.83
CA SER A 66 -9.22 -1.99 15.47
C SER A 66 -10.23 -1.10 14.76
N GLY A 67 -10.57 -1.37 13.49
CA GLY A 67 -11.55 -0.61 12.73
C GLY A 67 -11.18 -0.44 11.27
N MET A 68 -11.55 0.71 10.69
CA MET A 68 -11.29 1.08 9.31
C MET A 68 -10.57 2.44 9.25
N LEU A 69 -9.53 2.54 8.44
CA LEU A 69 -8.87 3.81 8.10
C LEU A 69 -9.01 4.07 6.60
N THR A 70 -9.37 5.30 6.25
CA THR A 70 -9.33 5.79 4.87
C THR A 70 -8.36 6.96 4.79
N LEU A 71 -7.63 7.07 3.68
CA LEU A 71 -6.78 8.24 3.36
C LEU A 71 -6.85 8.54 1.86
N HIS A 72 -6.86 9.82 1.50
CA HIS A 72 -6.81 10.30 0.12
C HIS A 72 -6.17 11.70 0.08
N PRO A 73 -5.26 11.98 -0.86
CA PRO A 73 -4.72 13.32 -1.00
C PRO A 73 -5.78 14.34 -1.41
N GLU A 74 -5.66 15.57 -0.93
CA GLU A 74 -6.40 16.70 -1.47
C GLU A 74 -5.94 17.04 -2.90
N SER A 75 -6.76 17.82 -3.62
CA SER A 75 -6.52 18.17 -5.03
C SER A 75 -5.24 19.00 -5.25
N ASP A 76 -4.79 19.75 -4.24
CA ASP A 76 -3.55 20.52 -4.26
C ASP A 76 -2.30 19.67 -3.97
N GLY A 77 -2.50 18.42 -3.51
CA GLY A 77 -1.44 17.48 -3.14
C GLY A 77 -0.65 17.86 -1.89
N ALA A 78 -1.08 18.88 -1.12
CA ALA A 78 -0.39 19.36 0.07
C ALA A 78 -0.85 18.65 1.37
N ARG A 79 -2.00 17.97 1.31
CA ARG A 79 -2.59 17.26 2.44
C ARG A 79 -3.10 15.90 2.05
N VAL A 80 -3.21 15.03 3.05
CA VAL A 80 -3.95 13.78 2.98
C VAL A 80 -5.05 13.80 4.04
N ASP A 81 -6.27 13.57 3.59
CA ASP A 81 -7.46 13.59 4.42
C ASP A 81 -8.09 12.20 4.49
N GLY A 82 -8.91 11.99 5.51
CA GLY A 82 -9.57 10.71 5.69
C GLY A 82 -10.27 10.58 7.03
N ASN A 83 -10.56 9.34 7.41
CA ASN A 83 -11.27 9.02 8.64
C ASN A 83 -10.78 7.70 9.22
N VAL A 84 -10.67 7.65 10.54
CA VAL A 84 -10.71 6.40 11.30
C VAL A 84 -12.16 6.16 11.73
N VAL A 85 -12.66 4.94 11.52
CA VAL A 85 -13.98 4.50 11.97
C VAL A 85 -13.79 3.25 12.82
N ASP A 86 -14.25 3.30 14.06
CA ASP A 86 -14.13 2.20 15.03
C ASP A 86 -15.40 2.09 15.90
N GLY A 87 -15.36 1.26 16.93
CA GLY A 87 -16.49 1.07 17.85
C GLY A 87 -16.85 2.30 18.69
N ALA A 88 -15.98 3.30 18.77
CA ALA A 88 -16.22 4.57 19.46
C ALA A 88 -16.80 5.65 18.54
N GLY A 89 -16.67 5.50 17.22
CA GLY A 89 -17.29 6.38 16.24
C GLY A 89 -16.38 6.71 15.07
N VAL A 90 -16.45 7.96 14.60
CA VAL A 90 -15.68 8.47 13.46
C VAL A 90 -14.75 9.58 13.92
N ARG A 91 -13.46 9.48 13.57
CA ARG A 91 -12.44 10.50 13.83
C ARG A 91 -11.83 10.97 12.50
N PRO A 92 -12.03 12.24 12.12
CA PRO A 92 -11.43 12.78 10.90
C PRO A 92 -9.91 12.88 11.03
N ILE A 93 -9.23 12.67 9.92
CA ILE A 93 -7.78 12.78 9.76
C ILE A 93 -7.49 13.87 8.74
N SER A 94 -6.50 14.71 9.04
CA SER A 94 -5.90 15.57 8.06
C SER A 94 -4.45 15.84 8.41
N LEU A 95 -3.54 15.52 7.47
CA LEU A 95 -2.10 15.52 7.68
C LEU A 95 -1.39 16.18 6.50
N PRO A 96 -0.22 16.81 6.72
CA PRO A 96 0.64 17.25 5.62
C PRO A 96 1.01 16.09 4.70
N TRP A 97 1.06 16.36 3.41
CA TRP A 97 1.46 15.41 2.38
C TRP A 97 2.34 16.10 1.33
N ALA A 98 3.26 15.34 0.76
CA ALA A 98 4.03 15.75 -0.40
C ALA A 98 4.34 14.54 -1.28
N SER A 99 4.69 14.78 -2.54
CA SER A 99 5.00 13.72 -3.51
C SER A 99 6.28 12.93 -3.20
N ASP A 100 7.09 13.39 -2.24
CA ASP A 100 8.28 12.69 -1.73
C ASP A 100 8.07 12.08 -0.33
N PHE A 101 6.82 11.99 0.13
CA PHE A 101 6.45 11.24 1.33
C PHE A 101 6.22 9.78 0.99
N VAL A 102 6.45 8.91 1.96
CA VAL A 102 6.11 7.48 1.88
C VAL A 102 5.02 7.11 2.88
N LEU A 103 4.19 6.14 2.52
CA LEU A 103 3.23 5.53 3.43
C LEU A 103 3.81 4.23 3.94
N VAL A 104 3.96 4.09 5.25
CA VAL A 104 4.38 2.85 5.90
C VAL A 104 3.19 2.31 6.67
N VAL A 105 2.67 1.15 6.26
CA VAL A 105 1.54 0.50 6.93
C VAL A 105 2.04 -0.72 7.67
N HIS A 106 1.79 -0.77 8.98
CA HIS A 106 2.05 -1.97 9.76
C HIS A 106 1.32 -3.15 9.11
N ASP A 107 2.01 -4.28 8.98
CA ASP A 107 1.48 -5.52 8.39
C ASP A 107 1.23 -5.49 6.87
N SER A 108 1.66 -4.45 6.14
CA SER A 108 1.66 -4.48 4.68
C SER A 108 2.85 -3.71 4.07
N PRO A 109 3.67 -4.36 3.21
CA PRO A 109 4.76 -3.68 2.53
C PRO A 109 4.29 -2.86 1.31
N ILE A 110 3.05 -3.06 0.84
CA ILE A 110 2.58 -2.56 -0.46
C ILE A 110 2.60 -1.02 -0.53
N PRO A 111 2.03 -0.26 0.42
CA PRO A 111 2.01 1.19 0.33
C PRO A 111 3.42 1.81 0.31
N GLU A 112 4.37 1.24 1.06
CA GLU A 112 5.73 1.76 1.12
C GLU A 112 6.46 1.54 -0.20
N ILE A 113 6.37 0.32 -0.75
CA ILE A 113 6.95 -0.01 -2.06
C ILE A 113 6.43 0.97 -3.12
N LEU A 114 5.11 1.16 -3.17
CA LEU A 114 4.47 1.91 -4.24
C LEU A 114 4.70 3.42 -4.12
N THR A 115 4.65 3.96 -2.90
CA THR A 115 4.97 5.39 -2.68
C THR A 115 6.44 5.68 -2.95
N ARG A 116 7.38 4.82 -2.52
CA ARG A 116 8.81 4.98 -2.84
C ARG A 116 9.07 4.97 -4.34
N ARG A 117 8.44 4.05 -5.09
CA ARG A 117 8.60 3.97 -6.54
C ARG A 117 8.02 5.17 -7.28
N ALA A 118 7.05 5.86 -6.69
CA ALA A 118 6.46 7.07 -7.26
C ALA A 118 7.36 8.30 -7.08
N ILE A 119 8.38 8.24 -6.22
CA ILE A 119 9.32 9.34 -6.00
C ILE A 119 10.24 9.46 -7.22
N PRO A 120 10.33 10.65 -7.85
CA PRO A 120 11.18 10.85 -9.02
C PRO A 120 12.65 10.50 -8.74
N THR A 121 13.30 9.87 -9.73
CA THR A 121 14.73 9.53 -9.66
C THR A 121 15.57 10.74 -9.26
N GLY A 122 16.45 10.55 -8.27
CA GLY A 122 17.31 11.60 -7.73
C GLY A 122 16.68 12.42 -6.60
N ARG A 123 15.37 12.26 -6.32
CA ARG A 123 14.77 12.78 -5.09
C ARG A 123 14.90 11.77 -3.95
N LYS A 124 15.05 12.31 -2.74
CA LYS A 124 15.09 11.54 -1.49
C LYS A 124 13.71 11.59 -0.84
N VAL A 125 13.39 10.53 -0.09
CA VAL A 125 12.22 10.56 0.80
C VAL A 125 12.43 11.67 1.83
N SER A 126 11.44 12.56 1.95
CA SER A 126 11.50 13.69 2.88
C SER A 126 10.83 13.37 4.22
N ALA A 127 9.77 12.55 4.21
CA ALA A 127 9.09 12.08 5.41
C ALA A 127 8.32 10.75 5.17
N ALA A 128 7.89 10.12 6.25
CA ALA A 128 6.96 8.99 6.23
C ALA A 128 5.72 9.29 7.07
N LEU A 129 4.55 8.86 6.60
CA LEU A 129 3.39 8.65 7.46
C LEU A 129 3.33 7.16 7.82
N VAL A 130 3.52 6.86 9.09
CA VAL A 130 3.52 5.51 9.64
C VAL A 130 2.16 5.23 10.26
N ILE A 131 1.47 4.21 9.75
CA ILE A 131 0.18 3.75 10.22
C ILE A 131 0.40 2.47 11.02
N ALA A 132 0.14 2.52 12.32
CA ALA A 132 0.29 1.38 13.22
C ALA A 132 -0.93 0.44 13.18
N GLY A 133 -0.81 -0.73 13.82
CA GLY A 133 -1.88 -1.74 13.88
C GLY A 133 -3.15 -1.27 14.58
N ASP A 134 -3.07 -0.24 15.43
CA ASP A 134 -4.23 0.40 16.07
C ASP A 134 -4.83 1.56 15.25
N LEU A 135 -4.39 1.71 13.99
CA LEU A 135 -4.79 2.79 13.07
C LEU A 135 -4.35 4.20 13.52
N SER A 136 -3.45 4.31 14.50
CA SER A 136 -2.77 5.58 14.79
C SER A 136 -1.80 5.95 13.66
N ILE A 137 -1.64 7.26 13.41
CA ILE A 137 -0.78 7.78 12.35
C ILE A 137 0.27 8.69 12.96
N MET A 138 1.54 8.41 12.64
CA MET A 138 2.68 9.21 13.07
C MET A 138 3.42 9.75 11.85
N SER A 139 3.84 11.02 11.90
CA SER A 139 4.73 11.60 10.88
C SER A 139 6.18 11.53 11.34
N VAL A 140 7.05 11.03 10.47
CA VAL A 140 8.49 10.88 10.72
C VAL A 140 9.26 11.63 9.64
N SER A 141 9.92 12.72 10.01
CA SER A 141 10.64 13.64 9.11
C SER A 141 12.11 13.27 8.88
N SER A 142 12.59 12.16 9.45
CA SER A 142 13.93 11.63 9.21
C SER A 142 13.88 10.12 9.08
N LEU A 143 13.95 9.63 7.85
CA LEU A 143 14.28 8.23 7.55
C LEU A 143 15.80 8.03 7.43
N ALA A 144 16.63 9.00 7.87
CA ALA A 144 18.08 8.89 7.77
C ALA A 144 18.56 7.65 8.55
N GLY A 145 18.90 6.60 7.80
CA GLY A 145 19.32 5.30 8.35
C GLY A 145 18.30 4.16 8.22
N GLN A 146 17.05 4.43 7.84
CA GLN A 146 16.12 3.36 7.44
C GLN A 146 16.39 3.01 5.97
N GLY A 147 16.66 1.73 5.70
CA GLY A 147 17.18 1.21 4.43
C GLY A 147 16.32 1.48 3.19
N THR A 148 16.58 0.75 2.11
CA THR A 148 15.97 0.90 0.78
C THR A 148 14.44 0.67 0.72
N GLY A 149 13.76 0.54 1.86
CA GLY A 149 12.40 0.03 1.97
C GLY A 149 12.33 -1.49 1.75
N PRO A 150 11.12 -2.07 1.79
CA PRO A 150 10.91 -3.46 1.44
C PRO A 150 11.37 -3.74 0.00
N ALA A 151 11.99 -4.91 -0.21
CA ALA A 151 12.38 -5.34 -1.55
C ALA A 151 11.13 -5.65 -2.40
N ALA A 152 11.19 -5.29 -3.68
CA ALA A 152 10.14 -5.55 -4.67
C ALA A 152 10.76 -5.77 -6.05
N ASP A 153 10.04 -6.47 -6.93
CA ASP A 153 10.43 -6.61 -8.34
C ASP A 153 10.15 -5.32 -9.15
N ASP A 154 10.49 -5.31 -10.44
CA ASP A 154 10.27 -4.17 -11.34
C ASP A 154 8.80 -3.81 -11.55
N ARG A 155 7.86 -4.66 -11.11
CA ARG A 155 6.42 -4.40 -11.18
C ARG A 155 5.88 -3.81 -9.88
N GLY A 156 6.69 -3.76 -8.82
CA GLY A 156 6.28 -3.34 -7.48
C GLY A 156 5.64 -4.46 -6.67
N VAL A 157 5.77 -5.72 -7.10
CA VAL A 157 5.33 -6.88 -6.32
C VAL A 157 6.35 -7.10 -5.19
N PRO A 158 5.93 -7.21 -3.91
CA PRO A 158 6.85 -7.47 -2.81
C PRO A 158 7.66 -8.75 -3.03
N ALA A 159 8.92 -8.75 -2.62
CA ALA A 159 9.73 -9.96 -2.57
C ALA A 159 9.22 -10.87 -1.43
N LEU A 160 8.55 -11.96 -1.79
CA LEU A 160 7.94 -12.90 -0.84
C LEU A 160 8.63 -14.27 -0.88
N ALA A 161 8.65 -14.96 0.26
CA ALA A 161 9.08 -16.35 0.30
C ALA A 161 7.95 -17.28 -0.20
N SER A 162 8.33 -18.35 -0.92
CA SER A 162 7.41 -19.30 -1.56
C SER A 162 6.30 -18.62 -2.39
N PRO A 163 6.65 -17.72 -3.34
CA PRO A 163 5.65 -16.96 -4.07
C PRO A 163 4.84 -17.85 -5.01
N SER A 164 3.56 -17.54 -5.16
CA SER A 164 2.72 -18.06 -6.25
C SER A 164 2.00 -16.87 -6.89
N GLU A 165 1.97 -16.82 -8.22
CA GLU A 165 1.32 -15.75 -8.99
C GLU A 165 0.42 -16.41 -10.04
N TRP A 166 -0.75 -15.80 -10.26
CA TRP A 166 -1.76 -16.24 -11.19
C TRP A 166 -2.25 -15.05 -12.04
N ALA A 167 -2.39 -15.27 -13.35
CA ALA A 167 -3.13 -14.35 -14.20
C ALA A 167 -4.62 -14.42 -13.85
N LEU A 168 -5.27 -13.27 -13.74
CA LEU A 168 -6.72 -13.20 -13.56
C LEU A 168 -7.44 -12.90 -14.88
N GLU A 169 -6.75 -12.23 -15.80
CA GLU A 169 -7.21 -11.94 -17.14
C GLU A 169 -6.02 -12.12 -18.09
N ASP A 170 -6.20 -12.94 -19.12
CA ASP A 170 -5.23 -13.08 -20.20
C ASP A 170 -5.39 -11.92 -21.18
N ASP A 171 -4.28 -11.39 -21.69
CA ASP A 171 -4.24 -10.32 -22.71
C ASP A 171 -4.70 -10.82 -24.10
N ALA A 172 -5.34 -11.98 -24.16
CA ALA A 172 -5.85 -12.55 -25.40
C ALA A 172 -7.06 -11.73 -25.88
N PRO A 173 -7.09 -11.27 -27.14
CA PRO A 173 -8.30 -10.69 -27.70
C PRO A 173 -9.43 -11.73 -27.69
N PRO A 174 -10.70 -11.31 -27.52
CA PRO A 174 -11.85 -12.21 -27.63
C PRO A 174 -11.93 -12.90 -29.00
#